data_AF-A0A849I8M8-F1
#
_entry.id   AF-A0A849I8M8-F1
#
_cell.length_a   1.000
_cell.length_b   1.000
_cell.length_c   1.000
_cell.angle_alpha   90.00
_cell.angle_beta   90.00
_cell.angle_gamma   90.00
#
_symmetry.space_group_name_H-M   'P 1'
#
loop_
_entity.id
_entity.type
_entity.pdbx_description
1 polymer ?
#
loop_
_entity_poly.entity_id
_entity_poly.type
_entity_poly.pdbx_seq_one_letter_code
_entity_poly.pdbx_strand_id
1 'polypeptide(L)'
;MMHALSAAGDTALLAPVSLALLIYLAALRRWEEARAFAVSLALGLAATLAAKLLFKACGGTISAFDISSPSGHASFSAVVYGSLAAMVAARRPAWLALTLACAAALLVAGIGVSRAALDVHSWPEVVLGWLIGAAAVTVFVALRRRSDRPALSPVPMAIGLAAAIFIVDGRHISAEHQIGRIARKLSASLDICTASHVSAALPRGDARR
;
A
#
# COMPACT_ATOMS: atom_id res chain seq x y z
N MET A 1 1.21 -19.92 -7.03
CA MET A 1 1.78 -19.32 -5.79
C MET A 1 2.00 -17.82 -5.93
N MET A 2 2.81 -17.36 -6.89
CA MET A 2 3.14 -15.92 -7.08
C MET A 2 1.91 -15.03 -7.35
N HIS A 3 0.94 -15.48 -8.15
CA HIS A 3 -0.30 -14.74 -8.40
C HIS A 3 -1.15 -14.53 -7.14
N ALA A 4 -1.21 -15.51 -6.24
CA ALA A 4 -1.96 -15.39 -4.99
C ALA A 4 -1.32 -14.38 -4.03
N LEU A 5 0.02 -14.36 -3.95
CA LEU A 5 0.75 -13.36 -3.16
C LEU A 5 0.58 -11.96 -3.75
N SER A 6 0.66 -11.81 -5.06
CA SER A 6 0.42 -10.50 -5.70
C SER A 6 -1.01 -10.04 -5.50
N ALA A 7 -2.01 -10.94 -5.55
CA ALA A 7 -3.41 -10.64 -5.28
C ALA A 7 -3.63 -10.20 -3.82
N ALA A 8 -2.94 -10.82 -2.86
CA ALA A 8 -2.98 -10.40 -1.45
C ALA A 8 -2.43 -8.97 -1.25
N GLY A 9 -1.49 -8.55 -2.09
CA GLY A 9 -0.97 -7.18 -2.11
C GLY A 9 -1.78 -6.20 -2.95
N ASP A 10 -2.79 -6.65 -3.69
CA ASP A 10 -3.51 -5.84 -4.66
C ASP A 10 -4.32 -4.75 -3.95
N THR A 11 -4.21 -3.53 -4.46
CA THR A 11 -4.99 -2.39 -3.97
C THR A 11 -6.50 -2.65 -4.13
N ALA A 12 -6.92 -3.38 -5.15
CA ALA A 12 -8.31 -3.78 -5.38
C ALA A 12 -8.86 -4.68 -4.26
N LEU A 13 -8.01 -5.45 -3.58
CA LEU A 13 -8.39 -6.25 -2.41
C LEU A 13 -8.17 -5.48 -1.11
N LEU A 14 -7.04 -4.81 -0.94
CA LEU A 14 -6.67 -4.12 0.30
C LEU A 14 -7.55 -2.91 0.60
N ALA A 15 -8.05 -2.20 -0.42
CA ALA A 15 -8.97 -1.06 -0.24
C ALA A 15 -10.31 -1.47 0.38
N PRO A 16 -11.08 -2.43 -0.18
CA PRO A 16 -12.32 -2.88 0.44
C PRO A 16 -12.08 -3.56 1.79
N VAL A 17 -10.98 -4.29 1.97
CA VAL A 17 -10.61 -4.87 3.28
C VAL A 17 -10.39 -3.76 4.32
N SER A 18 -9.67 -2.69 3.95
CA SER A 18 -9.42 -1.56 4.84
C SER A 18 -10.72 -0.83 5.21
N LEU A 19 -11.62 -0.64 4.24
CA LEU A 19 -12.93 -0.03 4.48
C LEU A 19 -13.81 -0.92 5.38
N ALA A 20 -13.86 -2.22 5.11
CA ALA A 20 -14.60 -3.18 5.93
C ALA A 20 -14.08 -3.18 7.37
N LEU A 21 -12.76 -3.13 7.57
CA LEU A 21 -12.15 -3.02 8.89
C LEU A 21 -12.55 -1.73 9.60
N LEU A 22 -12.55 -0.58 8.91
CA LEU A 22 -13.01 0.69 9.49
C LEU A 22 -14.49 0.63 9.91
N ILE A 23 -15.36 0.08 9.06
CA ILE A 23 -16.78 -0.11 9.36
C ILE A 23 -16.93 -1.04 10.57
N TYR A 24 -16.18 -2.14 10.61
CA TYR A 24 -16.21 -3.10 11.71
C TYR A 24 -15.77 -2.47 13.03
N LEU A 25 -14.67 -1.70 13.04
CA LEU A 25 -14.22 -0.96 14.22
C LEU A 25 -15.25 0.09 14.68
N ALA A 26 -15.88 0.79 13.74
CA ALA A 26 -16.94 1.75 14.02
C ALA A 26 -18.19 1.07 14.61
N ALA A 27 -18.59 -0.09 14.08
CA ALA A 27 -19.70 -0.90 14.58
C ALA A 27 -19.45 -1.40 16.01
N LEU A 28 -18.21 -1.77 16.32
CA LEU A 28 -17.77 -2.09 17.69
C LEU A 28 -17.55 -0.85 18.58
N ARG A 29 -17.82 0.36 18.07
CA ARG A 29 -17.59 1.64 18.74
C ARG A 29 -16.14 1.80 19.23
N ARG A 30 -15.17 1.20 18.54
CA ARG A 30 -13.71 1.29 18.79
C ARG A 30 -13.13 2.49 18.03
N TRP A 31 -13.67 3.68 18.30
CA TRP A 31 -13.35 4.90 17.54
C TRP A 31 -11.88 5.29 17.58
N GLU A 32 -11.19 5.05 18.68
CA GLU A 32 -9.75 5.35 18.80
C GLU A 32 -8.92 4.48 17.85
N GLU A 33 -9.24 3.19 17.74
CA GLU A 33 -8.58 2.29 16.80
C GLU A 33 -8.96 2.57 15.36
N ALA A 34 -10.23 2.88 15.10
CA ALA A 34 -10.68 3.30 13.78
C ALA A 34 -9.93 4.56 13.33
N ARG A 35 -9.80 5.56 14.20
CA ARG A 35 -9.06 6.81 13.92
C ARG A 35 -7.56 6.55 13.76
N ALA A 36 -6.94 5.77 14.65
CA ALA A 36 -5.53 5.43 14.55
C ALA A 36 -5.23 4.70 13.23
N PHE A 37 -6.08 3.72 12.86
CA PHE A 37 -5.95 3.00 11.60
C PHE A 37 -6.16 3.93 10.40
N ALA A 38 -7.23 4.73 10.38
CA ALA A 38 -7.50 5.68 9.30
C ALA A 38 -6.35 6.68 9.10
N VAL A 39 -5.82 7.26 10.18
CA VAL A 39 -4.69 8.20 10.12
C VAL A 39 -3.43 7.51 9.60
N SER A 40 -3.10 6.33 10.13
CA SER A 40 -1.94 5.57 9.65
C SER A 40 -2.03 5.20 8.17
N LEU A 41 -3.23 4.81 7.73
CA LEU A 41 -3.49 4.46 6.34
C LEU A 41 -3.41 5.67 5.43
N ALA A 42 -4.03 6.78 5.82
CA ALA A 42 -3.97 8.03 5.07
C ALA A 42 -2.53 8.54 4.95
N LEU A 43 -1.75 8.51 6.03
CA LEU A 43 -0.34 8.92 6.01
C LEU A 43 0.53 8.00 5.15
N GLY A 44 0.34 6.67 5.23
CA GLY A 44 1.07 5.72 4.40
C GLY A 44 0.77 5.90 2.91
N LEU A 45 -0.51 6.06 2.55
CA LEU A 45 -0.94 6.31 1.17
C LEU A 45 -0.46 7.66 0.66
N ALA A 46 -0.57 8.71 1.47
CA ALA A 46 -0.11 10.06 1.11
C ALA A 46 1.41 10.10 0.95
N ALA A 47 2.18 9.49 1.86
CA ALA A 47 3.64 9.41 1.74
C ALA A 47 4.07 8.63 0.50
N THR A 48 3.39 7.51 0.20
CA THR A 48 3.61 6.75 -1.03
C THR A 48 3.34 7.60 -2.25
N LEU A 49 2.18 8.27 -2.30
CA LEU A 49 1.81 9.14 -3.42
C LEU A 49 2.78 10.30 -3.59
N ALA A 50 3.13 10.99 -2.51
CA ALA A 50 4.07 12.11 -2.51
C ALA A 50 5.43 11.67 -3.03
N ALA A 51 5.94 10.51 -2.59
CA ALA A 51 7.16 9.94 -3.12
C ALA A 51 7.02 9.66 -4.62
N LYS A 52 5.95 8.98 -5.07
CA LYS A 52 5.73 8.73 -6.51
C LYS A 52 5.72 10.02 -7.34
N LEU A 53 5.07 11.07 -6.85
CA LEU A 53 5.01 12.37 -7.52
C LEU A 53 6.37 13.05 -7.56
N LEU A 54 7.13 13.01 -6.46
CA LEU A 54 8.47 13.59 -6.38
C LEU A 54 9.43 12.91 -7.36
N PHE A 55 9.46 11.58 -7.37
CA PHE A 55 10.29 10.80 -8.29
C PHE A 55 9.94 11.08 -9.76
N LYS A 56 8.64 11.19 -10.08
CA LYS A 56 8.16 11.48 -11.45
C LYS A 56 8.41 12.93 -11.88
N ALA A 57 8.23 13.90 -10.98
CA ALA A 57 8.36 15.32 -11.28
C ALA A 57 9.84 15.74 -11.40
N CYS A 58 10.74 15.14 -10.62
CA CYS A 58 12.15 15.51 -10.60
C CYS A 58 13.01 14.71 -11.59
N GLY A 59 12.41 13.89 -12.47
CA GLY A 59 13.14 12.99 -13.37
C GLY A 59 14.06 12.01 -12.63
N GLY A 60 13.74 11.75 -11.35
CA GLY A 60 14.66 11.18 -10.37
C GLY A 60 14.73 9.68 -10.47
N THR A 61 15.19 9.13 -11.58
CA THR A 61 15.81 7.81 -11.49
C THR A 61 17.10 7.97 -10.70
N ILE A 62 17.13 7.43 -9.48
CA ILE A 62 18.41 7.30 -8.78
C ILE A 62 19.15 6.19 -9.54
N SER A 63 19.93 6.56 -10.56
CA SER A 63 20.57 5.61 -11.48
C SER A 63 21.51 4.64 -10.77
N ALA A 64 21.98 4.99 -9.56
CA ALA A 64 22.78 4.10 -8.72
C ALA A 64 22.01 2.89 -8.17
N PHE A 65 20.66 2.95 -8.08
CA PHE A 65 19.82 1.92 -7.47
C PHE A 65 18.60 1.52 -8.30
N ASP A 66 18.44 2.08 -9.51
CA ASP A 66 17.30 1.82 -10.40
C ASP A 66 15.93 2.06 -9.73
N ILE A 67 15.83 3.15 -8.95
CA ILE A 67 14.60 3.54 -8.26
C ILE A 67 13.87 4.59 -9.11
N SER A 68 12.71 4.21 -9.63
CA SER A 68 11.81 5.10 -10.37
C SER A 68 10.56 5.47 -9.56
N SER A 69 10.05 4.59 -8.71
CA SER A 69 8.82 4.80 -7.95
C SER A 69 8.63 3.77 -6.83
N PRO A 70 8.33 4.16 -5.58
CA PRO A 70 8.09 3.18 -4.51
C PRO A 70 6.89 2.28 -4.81
N SER A 71 7.00 0.99 -4.42
CA SER A 71 5.92 0.01 -4.59
C SER A 71 4.72 0.34 -3.68
N GLY A 72 3.60 0.67 -4.33
CA GLY A 72 2.33 0.92 -3.64
C GLY A 72 1.73 -0.33 -3.00
N HIS A 73 1.98 -1.50 -3.59
CA HIS A 73 1.51 -2.78 -3.05
C HIS A 73 2.29 -3.14 -1.79
N ALA A 74 3.62 -2.93 -1.78
CA ALA A 74 4.47 -3.20 -0.63
C ALA A 74 4.13 -2.28 0.56
N SER A 75 3.96 -0.97 0.32
CA SER A 75 3.56 -0.01 1.36
C SER A 75 2.15 -0.28 1.88
N PHE A 76 1.15 -0.43 1.00
CA PHE A 76 -0.24 -0.61 1.43
C PHE A 76 -0.43 -1.92 2.21
N SER A 77 0.14 -3.03 1.71
CA SER A 77 0.08 -4.32 2.41
C SER A 77 0.77 -4.26 3.78
N ALA A 78 1.93 -3.58 3.87
CA ALA A 78 2.63 -3.39 5.14
C ALA A 78 1.77 -2.64 6.17
N VAL A 79 1.11 -1.54 5.78
CA VAL A 79 0.23 -0.80 6.70
C VAL A 79 -0.95 -1.64 7.16
N VAL A 80 -1.64 -2.30 6.23
CA VAL A 80 -2.85 -3.08 6.54
C VAL A 80 -2.50 -4.28 7.42
N TYR A 81 -1.62 -5.17 6.95
CA TYR A 81 -1.31 -6.41 7.66
C TYR A 81 -0.55 -6.15 8.97
N GLY A 82 0.35 -5.16 9.01
CA GLY A 82 1.06 -4.80 10.23
C GLY A 82 0.13 -4.20 11.29
N SER A 83 -0.80 -3.33 10.90
CA SER A 83 -1.80 -2.77 11.83
C SER A 83 -2.75 -3.85 12.36
N LEU A 84 -3.18 -4.78 11.49
CA LEU A 84 -3.99 -5.92 11.86
C LEU A 84 -3.27 -6.86 12.84
N ALA A 85 -2.02 -7.22 12.56
CA ALA A 85 -1.22 -8.03 13.46
C ALA A 85 -1.09 -7.37 14.83
N ALA A 86 -0.79 -6.07 14.87
CA ALA A 86 -0.71 -5.32 16.11
C ALA A 86 -2.07 -5.32 16.85
N MET A 87 -3.20 -5.23 16.16
CA MET A 87 -4.56 -5.24 16.74
C MET A 87 -4.92 -6.59 17.38
N VAL A 88 -4.63 -7.68 16.69
CA VAL A 88 -4.91 -9.04 17.17
C VAL A 88 -3.95 -9.42 18.31
N ALA A 89 -2.70 -8.96 18.25
CA ALA A 89 -1.69 -9.19 19.27
C ALA A 89 -1.92 -8.41 20.57
N ALA A 90 -2.80 -7.41 20.59
CA ALA A 90 -3.02 -6.57 21.77
C ALA A 90 -3.43 -7.41 22.98
N ARG A 91 -2.71 -7.28 24.10
CA ARG A 91 -2.93 -8.04 25.36
C ARG A 91 -2.85 -9.57 25.22
N ARG A 92 -2.20 -10.08 24.18
CA ARG A 92 -1.84 -11.49 24.05
C ARG A 92 -0.45 -11.75 24.64
N PRO A 93 -0.10 -13.01 24.98
CA PRO A 93 1.26 -13.36 25.40
C PRO A 93 2.31 -12.91 24.37
N ALA A 94 3.50 -12.55 24.85
CA ALA A 94 4.58 -12.03 24.00
C ALA A 94 4.94 -12.97 22.84
N TRP A 95 4.92 -14.29 23.08
CA TRP A 95 5.19 -15.29 22.04
C TRP A 95 4.14 -15.22 20.91
N LEU A 96 2.86 -15.06 21.23
CA LEU A 96 1.79 -14.98 20.23
C LEU A 96 1.84 -13.65 19.48
N ALA A 97 2.14 -12.55 20.18
CA ALA A 97 2.35 -11.25 19.56
C ALA A 97 3.52 -11.28 18.56
N LEU A 98 4.63 -11.93 18.93
CA LEU A 98 5.78 -12.14 18.06
C LEU A 98 5.41 -13.01 16.85
N THR A 99 4.71 -14.13 17.06
CA THR A 99 4.26 -15.00 15.96
C THR A 99 3.38 -14.24 14.95
N LEU A 100 2.45 -13.41 15.42
CA LEU A 100 1.60 -12.60 14.55
C LEU A 100 2.39 -11.53 13.79
N ALA A 101 3.35 -10.88 14.44
CA ALA A 101 4.23 -9.91 13.80
C ALA A 101 5.11 -10.57 12.73
N CYS A 102 5.69 -11.73 13.02
CA CYS A 102 6.47 -12.52 12.07
C CYS A 102 5.61 -13.00 10.89
N ALA A 103 4.40 -13.50 11.15
CA ALA A 103 3.49 -13.93 10.09
C ALA A 103 3.12 -12.77 9.15
N ALA A 104 2.81 -11.59 9.70
CA ALA A 104 2.53 -10.39 8.89
C ALA A 104 3.77 -9.94 8.10
N ALA A 105 4.95 -9.93 8.72
CA ALA A 105 6.19 -9.57 8.05
C ALA A 105 6.51 -10.54 6.90
N LEU A 106 6.34 -11.85 7.10
CA LEU A 106 6.54 -12.86 6.06
C LEU A 106 5.53 -12.71 4.90
N LEU A 107 4.27 -12.41 5.20
CA LEU A 107 3.26 -12.15 4.18
C LEU A 107 3.61 -10.90 3.35
N VAL A 108 3.95 -9.80 4.01
CA VAL A 108 4.35 -8.53 3.37
C VAL A 108 5.64 -8.69 2.57
N ALA A 109 6.59 -9.47 3.07
CA ALA A 109 7.80 -9.83 2.35
C ALA A 109 7.46 -10.62 1.10
N GLY A 110 6.65 -11.69 1.21
CA GLY A 110 6.19 -12.49 0.07
C GLY A 110 5.46 -11.67 -0.99
N ILE A 111 4.63 -10.71 -0.58
CA ILE A 111 3.99 -9.74 -1.48
C ILE A 111 5.06 -8.91 -2.22
N GLY A 112 6.02 -8.33 -1.49
CA GLY A 112 7.09 -7.54 -2.10
C GLY A 112 7.96 -8.35 -3.07
N VAL A 113 8.33 -9.58 -2.71
CA VAL A 113 9.07 -10.51 -3.59
C VAL A 113 8.26 -10.80 -4.85
N SER A 114 6.94 -11.03 -4.73
CA SER A 114 6.09 -11.27 -5.91
C SER A 114 6.07 -10.08 -6.87
N ARG A 115 6.22 -8.84 -6.36
CA ARG A 115 6.25 -7.63 -7.20
C ARG A 115 7.60 -7.40 -7.85
N ALA A 116 8.70 -7.72 -7.16
CA ALA A 116 10.03 -7.72 -7.74
C ALA A 116 10.18 -8.80 -8.82
N ALA A 117 9.64 -10.00 -8.58
CA ALA A 117 9.73 -11.13 -9.50
C ALA A 117 8.79 -11.03 -10.72
N LEU A 118 7.85 -10.07 -10.72
CA LEU A 118 7.04 -9.74 -11.90
C LEU A 118 7.69 -8.62 -12.76
N ASP A 119 8.94 -8.22 -12.47
CA ASP A 119 9.71 -7.14 -13.12
C ASP A 119 8.99 -5.78 -13.18
N VAL A 120 8.00 -5.55 -12.30
CA VAL A 120 7.26 -4.27 -12.27
C VAL A 120 7.92 -3.25 -11.35
N HIS A 121 8.76 -3.70 -10.41
CA HIS A 121 9.47 -2.85 -9.48
C HIS A 121 10.86 -3.40 -9.16
N SER A 122 11.85 -2.52 -9.02
CA SER A 122 13.18 -2.91 -8.55
C SER A 122 13.17 -3.22 -7.05
N TRP A 123 14.14 -4.01 -6.56
CA TRP A 123 14.25 -4.34 -5.14
C TRP A 123 14.27 -3.10 -4.22
N PRO A 124 15.00 -2.02 -4.55
CA PRO A 124 15.01 -0.84 -3.69
C PRO A 124 13.66 -0.10 -3.65
N GLU A 125 12.84 -0.18 -4.70
CA GLU A 125 11.45 0.34 -4.70
C GLU A 125 10.53 -0.45 -3.76
N VAL A 126 10.72 -1.76 -3.67
CA VAL A 126 10.00 -2.63 -2.74
C VAL A 126 10.40 -2.30 -1.30
N VAL A 127 11.70 -2.16 -1.04
CA VAL A 127 12.23 -1.79 0.29
C VAL A 127 11.70 -0.42 0.71
N LEU A 128 11.71 0.58 -0.16
CA LEU A 128 11.17 1.91 0.14
C LEU A 128 9.67 1.84 0.47
N GLY A 129 8.92 1.00 -0.26
CA GLY A 129 7.53 0.71 0.06
C GLY A 129 7.36 0.11 1.46
N TRP A 130 8.16 -0.88 1.84
CA TRP A 130 8.12 -1.47 3.18
C TRP A 130 8.46 -0.46 4.28
N LEU A 131 9.43 0.42 4.06
CA LEU A 131 9.81 1.46 5.02
C LEU A 131 8.67 2.45 5.27
N ILE A 132 8.01 2.91 4.20
CA ILE A 132 6.81 3.76 4.32
C ILE A 132 5.72 3.04 5.11
N GLY A 133 5.48 1.77 4.80
CA GLY A 133 4.51 0.94 5.51
C GLY A 133 4.83 0.77 6.99
N ALA A 134 6.08 0.44 7.32
CA ALA A 134 6.55 0.28 8.70
C ALA A 134 6.44 1.58 9.51
N ALA A 135 6.74 2.73 8.88
CA ALA A 135 6.57 4.04 9.50
C ALA A 135 5.08 4.30 9.83
N ALA A 136 4.18 4.01 8.90
CA ALA A 136 2.74 4.13 9.14
C ALA A 136 2.23 3.17 10.22
N VAL A 137 2.71 1.92 10.29
CA VAL A 137 2.38 1.00 11.40
C VAL A 137 2.91 1.53 12.74
N THR A 138 4.08 2.17 12.75
CA THR A 138 4.62 2.80 13.95
C THR A 138 3.71 3.94 14.42
N VAL A 139 3.21 4.77 13.50
CA VAL A 139 2.20 5.80 13.79
C VAL A 139 0.91 5.15 14.34
N PHE A 140 0.43 4.08 13.73
CA PHE A 140 -0.74 3.34 14.21
C PHE A 140 -0.56 2.89 15.67
N VAL A 141 0.56 2.23 15.97
CA VAL A 141 0.87 1.76 17.33
C VAL A 141 0.98 2.93 18.29
N ALA A 142 1.64 4.03 17.92
CA ALA A 142 1.78 5.21 18.76
C ALA A 142 0.42 5.87 19.09
N LEU A 143 -0.47 5.99 18.10
CA LEU A 143 -1.82 6.53 18.30
C LEU A 143 -2.70 5.59 19.14
N ARG A 144 -2.52 4.28 18.98
CA ARG A 144 -3.28 3.27 19.73
C ARG A 144 -2.80 3.06 21.16
N ARG A 145 -1.55 3.40 21.51
CA ARG A 145 -1.02 3.26 22.90
C ARG A 145 -1.89 3.95 23.96
N ARG A 146 -2.77 4.86 23.56
CA ARG A 146 -3.76 5.52 24.42
C ARG A 146 -5.03 4.70 24.69
N SER A 147 -5.21 3.56 24.01
CA SER A 147 -6.45 2.80 24.00
C SER A 147 -6.33 1.50 24.80
N ASP A 148 -7.06 1.43 25.92
CA ASP A 148 -7.10 0.27 26.83
C ASP A 148 -8.09 -0.82 26.39
N ARG A 149 -8.27 -1.02 25.08
CA ARG A 149 -9.25 -2.00 24.56
C ARG A 149 -8.65 -3.42 24.51
N PRO A 150 -9.45 -4.46 24.78
CA PRO A 150 -9.01 -5.86 24.65
C PRO A 150 -8.72 -6.23 23.19
N ALA A 151 -8.01 -7.35 22.98
CA ALA A 151 -7.70 -7.89 21.65
C ALA A 151 -8.95 -7.97 20.77
N LEU A 152 -8.81 -7.68 19.47
CA LEU A 152 -9.88 -7.99 18.51
C LEU A 152 -10.04 -9.51 18.36
N SER A 153 -11.28 -9.97 18.21
CA SER A 153 -11.56 -11.35 17.86
C SER A 153 -11.16 -11.58 16.39
N PRO A 154 -10.33 -12.60 16.09
CA PRO A 154 -9.88 -12.85 14.72
C PRO A 154 -10.99 -13.41 13.82
N VAL A 155 -12.06 -13.98 14.39
CA VAL A 155 -13.15 -14.64 13.66
C VAL A 155 -13.92 -13.69 12.73
N PRO A 156 -14.48 -12.55 13.20
CA PRO A 156 -15.16 -11.60 12.32
C PRO A 156 -14.23 -10.94 11.30
N MET A 157 -12.94 -10.81 11.61
CA MET A 157 -11.93 -10.36 10.64
C MET A 157 -11.70 -11.40 9.55
N ALA A 158 -11.62 -12.68 9.90
CA ALA A 158 -11.51 -13.77 8.93
C ALA A 158 -12.76 -13.86 8.04
N ILE A 159 -13.96 -13.63 8.60
CA ILE A 159 -15.21 -13.57 7.84
C ILE A 159 -15.22 -12.35 6.90
N GLY A 160 -14.80 -11.17 7.38
CA GLY A 160 -14.69 -9.97 6.55
C GLY A 160 -13.67 -10.11 5.43
N LEU A 161 -12.54 -10.75 5.70
CA LEU A 161 -11.51 -11.07 4.70
C LEU A 161 -12.03 -12.09 3.67
N ALA A 162 -12.70 -13.16 4.11
CA ALA A 162 -13.31 -14.14 3.23
C ALA A 162 -14.41 -13.52 2.35
N ALA A 163 -15.22 -12.61 2.91
CA ALA A 163 -16.22 -11.87 2.16
C ALA A 163 -15.58 -10.91 1.14
N ALA A 164 -14.50 -10.21 1.49
CA ALA A 164 -13.77 -9.36 0.56
C ALA A 164 -13.13 -10.17 -0.57
N ILE A 165 -12.52 -11.32 -0.25
CA ILE A 165 -11.99 -12.27 -1.24
C ILE A 165 -13.13 -12.75 -2.15
N PHE A 166 -14.28 -13.15 -1.60
CA PHE A 166 -15.43 -13.58 -2.38
C PHE A 166 -16.00 -12.49 -3.31
N ILE A 167 -16.05 -11.24 -2.85
CA ILE A 167 -16.50 -10.09 -3.65
C ILE A 167 -15.52 -9.81 -4.80
N VAL A 168 -14.23 -10.01 -4.57
CA VAL A 168 -13.16 -9.80 -5.56
C VAL A 168 -13.03 -10.99 -6.52
N ASP A 169 -13.13 -12.23 -6.06
CA ASP A 169 -13.16 -13.43 -6.94
C ASP A 169 -14.44 -13.47 -7.78
N GLY A 170 -15.58 -13.02 -7.23
CA GLY A 170 -16.84 -12.91 -7.96
C GLY A 170 -16.89 -11.78 -8.98
N ARG A 171 -15.88 -10.91 -9.03
CA ARG A 171 -15.78 -9.82 -9.99
C ARG A 171 -14.35 -9.73 -10.49
N HIS A 172 -14.07 -10.22 -11.70
CA HIS A 172 -12.87 -9.86 -12.47
C HIS A 172 -12.80 -8.33 -12.69
N ILE A 173 -12.45 -7.55 -11.67
CA ILE A 173 -12.29 -6.11 -11.75
C ILE A 173 -10.86 -5.86 -12.20
N SER A 174 -10.71 -5.75 -13.52
CA SER A 174 -9.57 -5.13 -14.18
C SER A 174 -9.43 -3.67 -13.70
N ALA A 175 -8.81 -3.49 -12.53
CA ALA A 175 -8.47 -2.18 -11.98
C ALA A 175 -7.39 -1.46 -12.81
N GLU A 176 -6.74 -2.15 -13.74
CA GLU A 176 -5.75 -1.60 -14.68
C GLU A 176 -6.34 -0.51 -15.60
N HIS A 177 -7.59 -0.64 -16.06
CA HIS A 177 -8.15 0.29 -17.05
C HIS A 177 -8.63 1.63 -16.46
N GLN A 178 -8.98 1.69 -15.16
CA GLN A 178 -9.48 2.94 -14.55
C GLN A 178 -8.37 3.84 -14.01
N ILE A 179 -7.26 3.27 -13.52
CA ILE A 179 -6.12 4.04 -12.99
C ILE A 179 -5.43 4.85 -14.10
N GLY A 180 -5.35 4.31 -15.33
CA GLY A 180 -4.79 5.02 -16.49
C GLY A 180 -5.59 6.24 -16.98
N ARG A 181 -6.89 6.36 -16.66
CA ARG A 181 -7.70 7.54 -17.02
C ARG A 181 -7.62 8.64 -15.96
N ILE A 182 -7.47 8.30 -14.68
CA ILE A 182 -7.36 9.26 -13.58
C ILE A 182 -5.95 9.89 -13.56
N ALA A 183 -4.90 9.10 -13.79
CA ALA A 183 -3.51 9.59 -13.83
C ALA A 183 -3.23 10.58 -14.99
N ARG A 184 -3.88 10.40 -16.14
CA ARG A 184 -3.76 11.32 -17.29
C ARG A 184 -4.50 12.65 -17.07
N LYS A 185 -5.63 12.63 -16.37
CA LYS A 185 -6.35 13.87 -16.04
C LYS A 185 -5.65 14.69 -14.96
N LEU A 186 -5.02 14.03 -13.98
CA LEU A 186 -4.34 14.71 -12.88
C LEU A 186 -2.95 15.26 -13.27
N SER A 187 -2.23 14.59 -14.18
CA SER A 187 -0.94 15.11 -14.70
C SER A 187 -1.10 16.28 -15.67
N ALA A 188 -2.23 16.39 -16.37
CA ALA A 188 -2.52 17.51 -17.25
C ALA A 188 -2.97 18.79 -16.52
N SER A 189 -3.32 18.68 -15.22
CA SER A 189 -3.88 19.79 -14.42
C SER A 189 -2.93 20.32 -13.35
N LEU A 190 -1.81 19.65 -13.09
CA LEU A 190 -0.80 20.04 -12.13
C LEU A 190 0.48 20.38 -12.89
N ASP A 191 0.50 21.59 -13.46
CA ASP A 191 1.67 22.22 -14.09
C ASP A 191 2.70 22.57 -13.01
N ILE A 192 3.32 21.54 -12.43
CA ILE A 192 4.28 21.66 -11.33
C ILE A 192 5.66 21.33 -11.90
N CYS A 193 6.46 22.38 -12.01
CA CYS A 193 7.82 22.48 -12.54
C CYS A 193 7.89 22.65 -14.06
N THR A 194 8.19 23.90 -14.44
CA THR A 194 8.38 24.41 -15.79
C THR A 194 9.38 23.60 -16.63
N ALA A 195 9.03 23.48 -17.91
CA ALA A 195 9.82 22.92 -18.99
C ALA A 195 11.31 23.30 -18.94
N SER A 196 12.20 22.31 -18.82
CA SER A 196 13.62 22.52 -19.15
C SER A 196 14.42 21.27 -19.56
N HIS A 197 13.79 20.14 -19.93
CA HIS A 197 14.55 19.00 -20.50
C HIS A 197 13.93 18.25 -21.70
N VAL A 198 12.83 18.73 -22.29
CA VAL A 198 12.20 18.05 -23.46
C VAL A 198 12.81 18.48 -24.81
N SER A 199 13.75 19.42 -24.86
CA SER A 199 14.29 19.91 -26.15
C SER A 199 15.39 19.06 -26.80
N ALA A 200 15.71 17.86 -26.32
CA ALA A 200 16.83 17.07 -26.86
C ALA A 200 16.46 15.82 -27.70
N ALA A 201 15.17 15.49 -27.88
CA ALA A 201 14.80 14.21 -28.54
C ALA A 201 13.68 14.30 -29.58
N LEU A 202 13.59 15.40 -30.34
CA LEU A 202 12.85 15.40 -31.60
C LEU A 202 13.85 15.41 -32.76
N PRO A 203 14.00 14.32 -33.53
CA PRO A 203 14.62 14.41 -34.83
C PRO A 203 13.78 15.37 -35.68
N ARG A 204 14.44 16.41 -36.21
CA ARG A 204 13.87 17.31 -37.21
C ARG A 204 13.36 16.46 -38.38
N GLY A 205 12.13 16.74 -38.80
CA GLY A 205 11.50 16.07 -39.92
C GLY A 205 12.38 16.11 -41.17
N ASP A 206 12.45 14.97 -41.85
CA ASP A 206 12.84 14.94 -43.24
C ASP A 206 11.56 14.95 -44.08
N ALA A 207 11.14 16.17 -44.44
CA ALA A 207 10.27 16.38 -45.57
C ALA A 207 11.15 16.37 -46.82
N ARG A 208 11.25 15.23 -47.52
CA ARG A 208 11.60 15.19 -48.95
C ARG A 208 11.38 13.81 -49.58
N ARG A 209 10.66 13.89 -50.71
CA ARG A 209 10.43 12.92 -51.79
C ARG A 209 9.24 11.98 -51.64
#